data_AF-A0A7W1TPJ3-F1
#
_entry.id   AF-A0A7W1TPJ3-F1
#
_cell.length_a   1.000
_cell.length_b   1.000
_cell.length_c   1.000
_cell.angle_alpha   90.00
_cell.angle_beta   90.00
_cell.angle_gamma   90.00
#
_symmetry.space_group_name_H-M   'P 1'
#
loop_
_entity.id
_entity.type
_entity.pdbx_description
1 polymer ?
#
loop_
_entity_poly.entity_id
_entity_poly.type
_entity_poly.pdbx_seq_one_letter_code
_entity_poly.pdbx_strand_id
1 'polypeptide(L)'
;MARAEHKTTAKVIGSWLYGAEESVQLDTPDWVAWLAEHTTFYLESSQGTLTARREVRGPAHYWYAYRRYHGKLYKSYLGKAEEVTRERLQMIAQALADKADA
;
A
#
# COMPACT_ATOMS: atom_id res chain seq x y z
N MET A 1 4.36 -5.74 -22.91
CA MET A 1 4.87 -5.60 -21.53
C MET A 1 4.33 -6.76 -20.73
N ALA A 2 5.11 -7.84 -20.63
CA ALA A 2 4.68 -9.06 -19.95
C ALA A 2 4.34 -8.73 -18.50
N ARG A 3 3.09 -8.98 -18.11
CA ARG A 3 2.67 -8.95 -16.72
C ARG A 3 3.41 -10.08 -16.05
N ALA A 4 4.58 -9.79 -15.48
CA ALA A 4 5.30 -10.76 -14.69
C ALA A 4 4.34 -11.24 -13.60
N GLU A 5 3.98 -12.52 -13.66
CA GLU A 5 3.19 -13.22 -12.66
C GLU A 5 4.07 -13.32 -11.40
N HIS A 6 4.20 -12.23 -10.67
CA HIS A 6 4.80 -12.26 -9.35
C HIS A 6 3.76 -12.83 -8.40
N LYS A 7 4.01 -14.10 -8.04
CA LYS A 7 3.55 -14.81 -6.84
C LYS A 7 3.08 -13.82 -5.76
N THR A 8 1.80 -13.90 -5.43
CA THR A 8 1.15 -13.32 -4.24
C THR A 8 1.61 -11.90 -3.88
N THR A 9 0.94 -10.86 -4.42
CA THR A 9 1.07 -9.49 -3.91
C THR A 9 0.95 -9.50 -2.39
N ALA A 10 1.96 -9.00 -1.69
CA ALA A 10 1.96 -8.97 -0.23
C ALA A 10 0.73 -8.22 0.29
N LYS A 11 0.09 -8.77 1.32
CA LYS A 11 -1.18 -8.25 1.86
C LYS A 11 -1.03 -7.82 3.30
N VAL A 12 -1.44 -6.61 3.59
CA VAL A 12 -1.61 -6.11 4.94
C VAL A 12 -2.99 -6.53 5.45
N ILE A 13 -3.01 -7.23 6.58
CA ILE A 13 -4.20 -7.63 7.32
C ILE A 13 -3.96 -7.26 8.79
N GLY A 14 -4.75 -6.33 9.31
CA GLY A 14 -4.56 -5.82 10.67
C GLY A 14 -3.24 -5.08 10.83
N SER A 15 -2.35 -5.60 11.69
CA SER A 15 -1.03 -5.02 11.98
C SER A 15 0.13 -5.77 11.31
N TRP A 16 -0.17 -6.68 10.38
CA TRP A 16 0.84 -7.53 9.73
C TRP A 16 0.73 -7.46 8.23
N LEU A 17 1.87 -7.47 7.55
CA LEU A 17 2.00 -7.75 6.14
C LEU A 17 2.37 -9.22 5.95
N TYR A 18 1.63 -9.92 5.10
CA TYR A 18 1.89 -11.29 4.70
C TYR A 18 2.38 -11.31 3.25
N GLY A 19 3.64 -11.68 3.06
CA GLY A 19 4.26 -11.94 1.77
C GLY A 19 4.16 -13.42 1.37
N ALA A 20 4.87 -13.80 0.31
CA ALA A 20 4.89 -15.19 -0.15
C ALA A 20 5.69 -16.12 0.79
N GLU A 21 6.74 -15.61 1.42
CA GLU A 21 7.68 -16.40 2.24
C GLU A 21 7.95 -15.75 3.61
N GLU A 22 7.40 -14.57 3.87
CA GLU A 22 7.67 -13.79 5.08
C GLU A 22 6.43 -13.08 5.61
N SER A 23 6.47 -12.72 6.89
CA SER A 23 5.49 -11.83 7.50
C SER A 23 6.20 -10.72 8.25
N VAL A 24 5.78 -9.48 8.04
CA VAL A 24 6.41 -8.29 8.60
C VAL A 24 5.40 -7.52 9.44
N GLN A 25 5.77 -7.13 10.65
CA GLN A 25 4.91 -6.34 11.53
C GLN A 25 4.95 -4.87 11.09
N LEU A 26 3.79 -4.24 10.93
CA LEU A 26 3.70 -2.81 10.59
C LEU A 26 4.28 -1.95 11.71
N ASP A 27 4.67 -0.72 11.35
CA ASP A 27 5.22 0.28 12.26
C ASP A 27 6.54 -0.16 12.94
N THR A 28 7.28 -1.08 12.31
CA THR A 28 8.60 -1.56 12.76
C THR A 28 9.72 -1.21 11.77
N PRO A 29 10.99 -1.28 12.17
CA PRO A 29 12.12 -1.14 11.24
C PRO A 29 12.07 -2.17 10.10
N ASP A 30 11.65 -3.41 10.38
CA ASP A 30 11.52 -4.46 9.36
C ASP A 30 10.48 -4.07 8.31
N TRP A 31 9.41 -3.40 8.70
CA TRP A 31 8.43 -2.84 7.76
C TRP A 31 9.03 -1.78 6.83
N VAL A 32 9.82 -0.85 7.37
CA VAL A 32 10.49 0.17 6.56
C VAL A 32 11.52 -0.46 5.62
N ALA A 33 12.28 -1.45 6.10
CA ALA A 33 13.22 -2.21 5.28
C ALA A 33 12.48 -2.96 4.15
N TRP A 34 11.36 -3.61 4.47
CA TRP A 34 10.51 -4.28 3.49
C TRP A 34 10.01 -3.32 2.40
N LEU A 35 9.57 -2.11 2.77
CA LEU A 35 9.17 -1.05 1.84
C LEU A 35 10.33 -0.51 0.98
N ALA A 36 11.57 -0.60 1.45
CA ALA A 36 12.76 -0.21 0.70
C ALA A 36 13.12 -1.25 -0.39
N GLU A 37 12.75 -2.51 -0.20
CA GLU A 37 13.01 -3.59 -1.16
C GLU A 37 11.86 -3.80 -2.13
N HIS A 38 10.63 -3.58 -1.68
CA HIS A 38 9.42 -3.85 -2.44
C HIS A 38 8.81 -2.60 -3.07
N THR A 39 8.02 -2.80 -4.13
CA THR A 39 7.39 -1.70 -4.88
C THR A 39 5.88 -1.66 -4.76
N THR A 40 5.24 -2.69 -4.22
CA THR A 40 3.77 -2.78 -4.18
C THR A 40 3.31 -3.72 -3.08
N PHE A 41 2.23 -3.34 -2.39
CA PHE A 41 1.47 -4.20 -1.49
C PHE A 41 0.00 -3.85 -1.54
N TYR A 42 -0.85 -4.76 -1.07
CA TYR A 42 -2.29 -4.57 -0.94
C TYR A 42 -2.66 -4.43 0.53
N LEU A 43 -3.64 -3.59 0.84
CA LEU A 43 -4.23 -3.46 2.17
C LEU A 43 -5.70 -3.85 2.12
N GLU A 44 -6.08 -4.71 3.05
CA GLU A 44 -7.47 -5.01 3.35
C GLU A 44 -7.79 -4.56 4.78
N SER A 45 -8.74 -3.63 4.91
CA SER A 45 -9.18 -3.10 6.20
C SER A 45 -10.68 -2.89 6.22
N SER A 46 -11.26 -2.74 7.42
CA SER A 46 -12.67 -2.40 7.59
C SER A 46 -13.03 -1.04 6.98
N GLN A 47 -12.07 -0.12 6.91
CA GLN A 47 -12.24 1.21 6.30
C GLN A 47 -12.18 1.18 4.76
N GLY A 48 -11.87 0.02 4.19
CA GLY A 48 -11.76 -0.19 2.76
C GLY A 48 -10.42 -0.78 2.35
N THR A 49 -10.25 -0.84 1.03
CA THR A 49 -9.11 -1.50 0.41
C THR A 49 -8.30 -0.52 -0.44
N LEU A 50 -7.00 -0.76 -0.53
CA LEU A 50 -6.12 -0.02 -1.42
C LEU A 50 -4.96 -0.89 -1.91
N THR A 51 -4.41 -0.53 -3.05
CA THR A 51 -3.11 -0.99 -3.52
C THR A 51 -2.11 0.14 -3.31
N ALA A 52 -1.12 -0.07 -2.46
CA ALA A 52 -0.02 0.86 -2.28
C ALA A 52 1.08 0.53 -3.29
N ARG A 53 1.59 1.56 -3.98
CA ARG A 53 2.66 1.43 -4.97
C ARG A 53 3.73 2.49 -4.73
N ARG A 54 4.98 2.06 -4.80
CA ARG A 54 6.15 2.92 -4.81
C ARG A 54 6.35 3.52 -6.20
N GLU A 55 6.48 4.83 -6.24
CA GLU A 55 6.82 5.61 -7.41
C GLU A 55 8.20 6.24 -7.22
N VAL A 56 9.02 6.17 -8.27
CA VAL A 56 10.30 6.85 -8.32
C VAL A 56 10.09 8.22 -8.94
N ARG A 57 10.49 9.28 -8.23
CA ARG A 57 10.42 10.67 -8.69
C ARG A 57 11.79 11.30 -8.49
N GLY A 58 12.64 11.19 -9.51
CA GLY A 58 14.04 11.61 -9.42
C GLY A 58 14.83 10.75 -8.42
N PRO A 59 15.61 11.33 -7.49
CA PRO A 59 16.34 10.56 -6.48
C PRO A 59 15.46 10.07 -5.32
N ALA A 60 14.20 10.46 -5.26
CA ALA A 60 13.29 10.14 -4.15
C ALA A 60 12.28 9.05 -4.53
N HIS A 61 11.90 8.27 -3.51
CA HIS A 61 10.85 7.25 -3.60
C HIS A 61 9.67 7.64 -2.74
N TYR A 62 8.48 7.59 -3.33
CA TYR A 62 7.24 7.93 -2.67
C TYR A 62 6.22 6.82 -2.83
N TRP A 63 5.41 6.60 -1.82
CA TRP A 63 4.29 5.69 -1.87
C TRP A 63 3.01 6.45 -2.22
N TYR A 64 2.23 5.84 -3.09
CA TYR A 64 0.88 6.27 -3.44
C TYR A 64 -0.08 5.12 -3.23
N ALA A 65 -1.26 5.43 -2.68
CA ALA A 65 -2.36 4.51 -2.55
C ALA A 65 -3.30 4.64 -3.75
N TYR A 66 -3.78 3.51 -4.24
CA TYR A 66 -4.68 3.40 -5.37
C TYR A 66 -5.91 2.57 -5.00
N ARG A 67 -7.09 3.02 -5.39
CA ARG A 67 -8.34 2.25 -5.29
C ARG A 67 -9.13 2.39 -6.59
N ARG A 68 -9.61 1.28 -7.13
CA ARG A 68 -10.48 1.27 -8.30
C ARG A 68 -11.92 1.02 -7.84
N TYR A 69 -12.85 1.87 -8.25
CA TYR A 69 -14.26 1.74 -7.93
C TYR A 69 -15.13 2.31 -9.05
N HIS A 70 -16.19 1.58 -9.44
CA HIS A 70 -17.04 1.87 -10.61
C HIS A 70 -16.28 2.37 -11.86
N GLY A 71 -15.18 1.69 -12.21
CA GLY A 71 -14.39 2.03 -13.39
C GLY A 71 -13.47 3.25 -13.25
N LYS A 72 -13.56 4.02 -12.16
CA LYS A 72 -12.67 5.15 -11.85
C LYS A 72 -11.50 4.70 -10.98
N LEU A 73 -10.32 5.29 -11.20
CA LEU A 73 -9.13 5.07 -10.40
C LEU A 73 -8.88 6.29 -9.51
N TYR A 74 -9.00 6.08 -8.21
CA TYR A 74 -8.69 7.07 -7.19
C TYR A 74 -7.27 6.84 -6.71
N LYS A 75 -6.53 7.93 -6.51
CA LYS A 75 -5.17 7.89 -5.97
C LYS A 75 -4.99 8.90 -4.84
N SER A 76 -4.15 8.57 -3.87
CA SER A 76 -3.78 9.46 -2.78
C SER A 76 -2.30 9.30 -2.42
N TYR A 77 -1.66 10.37 -1.98
CA TYR A 77 -0.26 10.34 -1.55
C TYR A 77 -0.14 9.66 -0.18
N LEU A 78 0.66 8.59 -0.12
CA LEU A 78 0.84 7.79 1.09
C LEU A 78 2.10 8.17 1.86
N GLY A 79 3.05 8.91 1.29
CA GLY A 79 4.25 9.34 2.02
C GLY A 79 5.53 8.63 1.59
N LYS A 80 6.63 8.94 2.26
CA LYS A 80 7.87 8.15 2.22
C LYS A 80 7.71 6.86 3.03
N ALA A 81 8.66 5.94 2.90
CA ALA A 81 8.59 4.63 3.56
C ALA A 81 8.37 4.74 5.09
N GLU A 82 9.03 5.70 5.73
CA GLU A 82 8.96 5.96 7.17
C GLU A 82 7.62 6.58 7.60
N GLU A 83 6.91 7.20 6.66
CA GLU A 83 5.59 7.81 6.90
C GLU A 83 4.45 6.80 6.69
N VAL A 84 4.70 5.66 6.04
CA VAL A 84 3.69 4.63 5.78
C VAL A 84 3.41 3.85 7.06
N THR A 85 2.67 4.44 7.98
CA THR A 85 2.23 3.76 9.21
C THR A 85 0.88 3.08 9.01
N ARG A 86 0.54 2.15 9.91
CA ARG A 86 -0.79 1.54 9.99
C ARG A 86 -1.91 2.59 10.08
N GLU A 87 -1.74 3.59 10.93
CA GLU A 87 -2.71 4.67 11.09
C GLU A 87 -2.91 5.44 9.79
N ARG A 88 -1.81 5.78 9.10
CA ARG A 88 -1.87 6.48 7.82
C ARG A 88 -2.51 5.62 6.73
N LEU A 89 -2.21 4.33 6.69
CA LEU A 89 -2.85 3.39 5.77
C LEU A 89 -4.37 3.36 5.94
N GLN A 90 -4.86 3.30 7.18
CA GLN A 90 -6.29 3.31 7.47
C GLN A 90 -6.94 4.64 7.10
N MET A 91 -6.32 5.77 7.45
CA MET A 91 -6.81 7.10 7.09
C MET A 91 -6.93 7.27 5.56
N ILE A 92 -5.91 6.83 4.81
CA ILE A 92 -5.92 6.93 3.35
C ILE A 92 -6.92 5.93 2.73
N ALA A 93 -7.09 4.74 3.29
CA ALA A 93 -8.10 3.79 2.86
C ALA A 93 -9.50 4.36 2.99
N GLN A 94 -9.82 4.96 4.14
CA GLN A 94 -11.10 5.64 4.36
C GLN A 94 -11.29 6.81 3.39
N ALA A 95 -10.30 7.68 3.26
CA ALA A 95 -10.40 8.83 2.36
C ALA A 95 -10.56 8.42 0.87
N LEU A 96 -10.01 7.27 0.48
CA LEU A 96 -10.25 6.69 -0.84
C LEU A 96 -11.62 6.03 -0.96
N ALA A 97 -12.17 5.49 0.13
CA ALA A 97 -13.55 5.00 0.20
C ALA A 97 -14.55 6.13 0.02
N ASP A 98 -14.41 7.20 0.80
CA ASP A 98 -15.32 8.34 0.77
C ASP A 98 -15.36 8.98 -0.63
N LYS A 99 -14.21 9.07 -1.31
CA LYS A 99 -14.14 9.57 -2.69
C LYS A 99 -14.73 8.62 -3.72
N ALA A 100 -14.67 7.32 -3.44
CA ALA A 100 -15.22 6.30 -4.31
C ALA A 100 -16.74 6.25 -4.22
N ASP A 101 -17.30 6.38 -3.02
CA ASP A 101 -18.73 6.31 -2.74
C ASP A 101 -19.49 7.64 -2.97
N ALA A 102 -18.76 8.74 -3.19
CA ALA A 102 -19.29 10.06 -3.58
C ALA A 102 -19.58 10.19 -5.08
#